data_AF-A0A699U8S6-F1
#
_entry.id   AF-A0A699U8S6-F1
#
_cell.length_a   1.000
_cell.length_b   1.000
_cell.length_c   1.000
_cell.angle_alpha   90.00
_cell.angle_beta   90.00
_cell.angle_gamma   90.00
#
_symmetry.space_group_name_H-M   'P 1'
#
loop_
_entity.id
_entity.type
_entity.pdbx_description
1 polymer ?
#
loop_
_entity_poly.entity_id
_entity_poly.type
_entity_poly.pdbx_seq_one_letter_code
_entity_poly.pdbx_strand_id
1 'polypeptide(L)'
;ASQLSDDPDMPELEDITYSDDENNIGAEADFNNSETFITKEPKRVHQALKYPTWIEAMQEELLQFKMQKVCFLVDFPHGKKAIGTKWVFRNKKDERGIVVRNKARHVTQGHTGGRN
;
A
#
# COMPACT_ATOMS: atom_id res chain seq x y z
N ALA A 1 -5.37 31.32 40.29
CA ALA A 1 -3.96 31.46 39.91
C ALA A 1 -3.40 30.08 39.68
N SER A 2 -3.27 29.67 38.42
CA SER A 2 -2.51 28.49 38.01
C SER A 2 -1.72 28.93 36.79
N GLN A 3 -0.42 29.10 36.97
CA GLN A 3 0.51 29.40 35.88
C GLN A 3 0.77 28.12 35.11
N LEU A 4 0.50 28.15 33.81
CA LEU A 4 1.01 27.17 32.87
C LEU A 4 2.34 27.73 32.39
N SER A 5 3.42 27.03 32.71
CA SER A 5 4.80 27.35 32.35
C SER A 5 4.95 27.48 30.84
N ASP A 6 5.45 28.63 30.39
CA ASP A 6 5.91 28.88 29.03
C ASP A 6 7.09 27.96 28.71
N ASP A 7 6.88 27.01 27.79
CA ASP A 7 7.92 26.13 27.25
C ASP A 7 8.57 26.83 26.05
N PRO A 8 9.85 27.25 26.12
CA PRO A 8 10.45 28.17 25.17
C PRO A 8 11.00 27.52 23.89
N ASP A 9 10.70 26.24 23.61
CA ASP A 9 11.26 25.50 22.46
C ASP A 9 10.21 25.04 21.44
N MET A 10 9.04 25.70 21.43
CA MET A 10 8.05 25.53 20.37
C MET A 10 8.26 26.61 19.30
N PRO A 11 8.76 26.28 18.09
CA PRO A 11 8.82 27.27 17.02
C PRO A 11 7.40 27.72 16.68
N GLU A 12 7.17 29.04 16.74
CA GLU A 12 5.90 29.65 16.36
C GLU A 12 5.58 29.27 14.90
N LEU A 13 4.40 28.72 14.67
CA LEU A 13 3.89 28.51 13.31
C LEU A 13 3.56 29.87 12.73
N GLU A 14 4.50 30.41 11.97
CA GLU A 14 4.26 31.51 11.05
C GLU A 14 3.11 31.09 10.11
N ASP A 15 2.05 31.89 10.08
CA ASP A 15 0.90 31.71 9.19
C ASP A 15 1.43 31.74 7.74
N ILE A 16 1.62 30.55 7.15
CA ILE A 16 1.98 30.43 5.75
C ILE A 16 0.80 30.93 4.93
N THR A 17 0.86 32.21 4.58
CA THR A 17 0.00 32.83 3.58
C THR A 17 0.11 31.96 2.32
N TYR A 18 -0.98 31.30 1.96
CA TYR A 18 -1.06 30.50 0.74
C TYR A 18 -1.01 31.48 -0.43
N SER A 19 0.20 31.75 -0.91
CA SER A 19 0.43 32.49 -2.15
C SER A 19 -0.05 31.63 -3.30
N ASP A 20 -1.28 31.89 -3.76
CA ASP A 20 -1.79 31.46 -5.06
C ASP A 20 -1.03 32.23 -6.15
N ASP A 21 0.20 31.80 -6.47
CA ASP A 21 0.94 32.32 -7.61
C ASP A 21 1.48 31.19 -8.51
N GLU A 22 0.92 31.22 -9.72
CA GLU A 22 1.41 30.75 -11.01
C GLU A 22 1.84 29.29 -11.24
N ASN A 23 1.00 28.62 -12.02
CA ASN A 23 1.35 28.12 -13.36
C ASN A 23 2.74 27.46 -13.51
N ASN A 24 2.86 26.21 -13.05
CA ASN A 24 3.84 25.27 -13.59
C ASN A 24 3.17 24.35 -14.62
N ILE A 25 3.03 24.84 -15.85
CA ILE A 25 2.93 23.96 -17.04
C ILE A 25 4.37 23.56 -17.37
N GLY A 26 4.80 22.36 -16.97
CA GLY A 26 6.22 22.02 -17.12
C GLY A 26 6.68 20.61 -16.75
N ALA A 27 5.79 19.63 -16.76
CA ALA A 27 6.18 18.25 -17.08
C ALA A 27 4.93 17.57 -17.62
N GLU A 28 4.93 17.27 -18.91
CA GLU A 28 3.99 16.32 -19.48
C GLU A 28 4.27 15.01 -18.76
N ALA A 29 3.51 14.74 -17.70
CA ALA A 29 3.35 13.39 -17.25
C ALA A 29 2.70 12.68 -18.43
N ASP A 30 3.52 11.92 -19.16
CA ASP A 30 3.07 10.80 -19.97
C ASP A 30 2.37 9.84 -19.02
N PHE A 31 1.15 10.23 -18.61
CA PHE A 31 0.14 9.36 -18.07
C PHE A 31 -0.28 8.48 -19.25
N ASN A 32 0.60 7.55 -19.63
CA ASN A 32 0.24 6.34 -20.32
C ASN A 32 -0.63 5.52 -19.37
N ASN A 33 -1.84 6.03 -19.12
CA ASN A 33 -2.95 5.43 -18.38
C ASN A 33 -3.73 4.43 -19.27
N SER A 34 -3.09 3.88 -20.31
CA SER A 34 -3.73 2.94 -21.22
C SER A 34 -2.90 1.67 -21.40
N GLU A 35 -2.37 1.15 -20.30
CA GLU A 35 -2.20 -0.30 -20.13
C GLU A 35 -2.69 -0.67 -18.73
N THR A 36 -4.00 -0.55 -18.53
CA THR A 36 -4.73 -0.78 -17.27
C THR A 36 -4.57 -2.19 -16.69
N PHE A 37 -3.91 -3.12 -17.40
CA PHE A 37 -3.59 -4.45 -16.89
C PHE A 37 -2.23 -4.92 -17.39
N ILE A 38 -1.28 -5.06 -16.46
CA ILE A 38 0.05 -5.52 -16.80
C ILE A 38 -0.01 -7.02 -17.08
N THR A 39 0.43 -7.40 -18.27
CA THR A 39 0.46 -8.80 -18.72
C THR A 39 1.38 -9.67 -17.86
N LYS A 40 2.41 -9.06 -17.26
CA LYS A 40 3.41 -9.73 -16.44
C LYS A 40 3.08 -9.66 -14.94
N GLU A 41 2.96 -10.84 -14.33
CA GLU A 41 2.77 -10.97 -12.88
C GLU A 41 4.08 -10.66 -12.13
N PRO A 42 4.06 -9.75 -11.14
CA PRO A 42 5.22 -9.43 -10.34
C PRO A 42 5.56 -10.59 -9.40
N LYS A 43 6.85 -10.84 -9.21
CA LYS A 43 7.33 -11.91 -8.31
C LYS A 43 7.56 -11.41 -6.89
N ARG A 44 7.71 -10.10 -6.72
CA ARG A 44 8.06 -9.44 -5.46
C ARG A 44 7.26 -8.16 -5.29
N VAL A 45 7.01 -7.78 -4.03
CA VAL A 45 6.22 -6.58 -3.67
C VAL A 45 6.83 -5.32 -4.29
N HIS A 46 8.16 -5.14 -4.23
CA HIS A 46 8.80 -3.95 -4.83
C HIS A 46 8.61 -3.84 -6.35
N GLN A 47 8.30 -4.94 -7.07
CA GLN A 47 7.96 -4.88 -8.49
C GLN A 47 6.51 -4.47 -8.67
N ALA A 48 5.62 -5.00 -7.85
CA ALA A 48 4.19 -4.65 -7.84
C ALA A 48 3.99 -3.16 -7.50
N LEU A 49 4.72 -2.62 -6.53
CA LEU A 49 4.64 -1.22 -6.11
C LEU A 49 5.08 -0.20 -7.17
N LYS A 50 5.63 -0.64 -8.31
CA LYS A 50 5.94 0.25 -9.44
C LYS A 50 4.73 0.56 -10.31
N TYR A 51 3.63 -0.14 -10.08
CA TYR A 51 2.50 -0.19 -10.99
C TYR A 51 1.19 0.08 -10.26
N PRO A 52 0.45 1.12 -10.64
CA PRO A 52 -0.81 1.49 -9.98
C PRO A 52 -1.82 0.33 -9.91
N THR A 53 -1.96 -0.42 -10.99
CA THR A 53 -2.90 -1.55 -11.12
C THR A 53 -2.66 -2.67 -10.08
N TRP A 54 -1.40 -2.89 -9.69
CA TRP A 54 -1.05 -3.84 -8.64
C TRP A 54 -1.20 -3.26 -7.23
N ILE A 55 -0.95 -1.95 -7.06
CA ILE A 55 -1.18 -1.24 -5.79
C ILE A 55 -2.67 -1.27 -5.46
N GLU A 56 -3.53 -0.95 -6.43
CA GLU A 56 -4.99 -1.02 -6.28
C GLU A 56 -5.43 -2.42 -5.87
N ALA A 57 -4.94 -3.47 -6.54
CA ALA A 57 -5.26 -4.84 -6.19
C ALA A 57 -4.82 -5.23 -4.76
N MET A 58 -3.71 -4.68 -4.26
CA MET A 58 -3.28 -4.86 -2.86
C MET A 58 -4.18 -4.11 -1.88
N GLN A 59 -4.57 -2.88 -2.22
CA GLN A 59 -5.47 -2.07 -1.40
C GLN A 59 -6.87 -2.68 -1.31
N GLU A 60 -7.41 -3.22 -2.40
CA GLU A 60 -8.70 -3.93 -2.42
C GLU A 60 -8.70 -5.10 -1.43
N GLU A 61 -7.65 -5.93 -1.43
CA GLU A 61 -7.49 -7.04 -0.50
C GLU A 61 -7.43 -6.56 0.96
N LEU A 62 -6.63 -5.52 1.24
CA LEU A 62 -6.55 -4.92 2.58
C LEU A 62 -7.89 -4.33 3.05
N LEU A 63 -8.63 -3.70 2.14
CA LEU A 63 -9.95 -3.15 2.42
C LEU A 63 -10.95 -4.28 2.75
N GLN A 64 -10.90 -5.40 2.04
CA GLN A 64 -11.74 -6.56 2.35
C GLN A 64 -11.50 -7.08 3.78
N PHE A 65 -10.24 -7.15 4.24
CA PHE A 65 -9.96 -7.53 5.62
C PHE A 65 -10.57 -6.56 6.65
N LYS A 66 -10.50 -5.25 6.37
CA LYS A 66 -11.12 -4.22 7.22
C LYS A 66 -12.64 -4.37 7.26
N MET A 67 -13.28 -4.60 6.10
CA MET A 67 -14.73 -4.76 5.99
C MET A 67 -15.24 -6.05 6.64
N GLN A 68 -14.51 -7.15 6.47
CA GLN A 68 -14.90 -8.45 7.03
C GLN A 68 -14.68 -8.50 8.56
N LYS A 69 -13.99 -7.52 9.17
CA LYS A 69 -13.65 -7.49 10.60
C LYS A 69 -12.90 -8.74 11.09
N VAL A 70 -12.28 -9.50 10.19
CA VAL A 70 -11.58 -10.76 10.48
C VAL A 70 -10.15 -10.52 10.97
N CYS A 71 -9.57 -9.33 10.75
CA CYS A 71 -8.23 -8.99 11.21
C CYS A 71 -8.26 -7.69 12.02
N PHE A 72 -7.88 -7.77 13.29
CA PHE A 72 -7.55 -6.63 14.12
C PHE A 72 -6.03 -6.48 14.14
N LEU A 73 -5.54 -5.26 13.89
CA LEU A 73 -4.12 -4.95 14.00
C LEU A 73 -3.78 -4.93 15.50
N VAL A 74 -2.92 -5.85 15.94
CA VAL A 74 -2.45 -5.93 17.33
C VAL A 74 -0.99 -5.55 17.37
N ASP A 75 -0.59 -4.89 18.45
CA ASP A 75 0.82 -4.67 18.74
C ASP A 75 1.58 -5.99 18.79
N PHE A 76 2.81 -5.94 18.30
CA PHE A 76 3.65 -7.10 18.25
C PHE A 76 4.04 -7.55 19.68
N PRO A 77 3.65 -8.76 20.14
CA PRO A 77 3.94 -9.17 21.50
C PRO A 77 5.45 -9.37 21.70
N HIS A 78 5.98 -8.75 22.76
CA HIS A 78 7.40 -8.85 23.13
C HIS A 78 7.85 -10.31 23.25
N GLY A 79 9.02 -10.61 22.67
CA GLY A 79 9.65 -11.94 22.75
C GLY A 79 9.06 -12.99 21.79
N LYS A 80 8.05 -12.66 20.97
CA LYS A 80 7.59 -13.55 19.90
C LYS A 80 8.30 -13.24 18.59
N LYS A 81 8.24 -14.18 17.64
CA LYS A 81 8.69 -13.97 16.26
C LYS A 81 7.47 -13.67 15.38
N ALA A 82 7.56 -12.65 14.54
CA ALA A 82 6.51 -12.35 13.58
C ALA A 82 6.38 -13.51 12.59
N ILE A 83 5.14 -13.94 12.36
CA ILE A 83 4.85 -14.83 11.25
C ILE A 83 5.12 -14.03 9.98
N GLY A 84 6.00 -14.55 9.14
CA GLY A 84 6.27 -13.91 7.86
C GLY A 84 4.99 -13.84 7.03
N THR A 85 4.78 -12.73 6.33
CA THR A 85 3.69 -12.60 5.36
C THR A 85 4.29 -12.43 3.96
N LYS A 86 3.54 -12.86 2.95
CA LYS A 86 3.91 -12.66 1.55
C LYS A 86 2.70 -12.29 0.72
N TRP A 87 2.95 -11.60 -0.39
CA TRP A 87 1.95 -11.28 -1.38
C TRP A 87 2.01 -12.28 -2.53
N VAL A 88 0.84 -12.71 -3.00
CA VAL A 88 0.68 -13.54 -4.20
C VAL A 88 -0.10 -12.74 -5.23
N PHE A 89 0.50 -12.53 -6.39
CA PHE A 89 -0.07 -11.77 -7.50
C PHE A 89 -0.55 -12.72 -8.59
N ARG A 90 -1.75 -12.49 -9.12
CA ARG A 90 -2.31 -13.26 -10.24
C ARG A 90 -3.16 -12.41 -11.17
N ASN A 91 -3.05 -12.68 -12.45
CA ASN A 91 -3.87 -12.09 -13.50
C ASN A 91 -5.09 -12.97 -13.77
N LYS A 92 -6.28 -12.36 -13.72
CA LYS A 92 -7.48 -12.96 -14.28
C LYS A 92 -7.50 -12.63 -15.76
N LYS A 93 -7.61 -13.66 -16.59
CA LYS A 93 -7.72 -13.54 -18.04
C LYS A 93 -9.13 -13.92 -18.52
N ASP A 94 -9.57 -13.33 -19.62
CA ASP A 94 -10.78 -13.77 -20.32
C ASP A 94 -10.49 -15.02 -21.20
N GLU A 95 -11.52 -15.49 -21.92
CA GLU A 95 -11.42 -16.62 -22.85
C GLU A 95 -10.41 -16.39 -23.98
N ARG A 96 -10.14 -15.12 -24.30
CA ARG A 96 -9.19 -14.70 -25.33
C ARG A 96 -7.76 -14.56 -24.79
N GLY A 97 -7.55 -14.79 -23.49
CA GLY A 97 -6.26 -14.67 -22.83
C GLY A 97 -5.87 -13.23 -22.45
N ILE A 98 -6.78 -12.27 -22.61
CA ILE A 98 -6.57 -10.85 -22.28
C ILE A 98 -6.76 -10.67 -20.78
N VAL A 99 -5.84 -9.93 -20.14
CA VAL A 99 -5.95 -9.67 -18.70
C VAL A 99 -7.10 -8.71 -18.44
N VAL A 100 -8.08 -9.15 -17.64
CA VAL A 100 -9.27 -8.38 -17.27
C VAL A 100 -9.23 -7.90 -15.82
N ARG A 101 -8.34 -8.46 -14.98
CA ARG A 101 -8.16 -8.03 -13.61
C ARG A 101 -6.83 -8.49 -13.02
N ASN A 102 -6.10 -7.59 -12.37
CA ASN A 102 -5.00 -7.95 -11.48
C ASN A 102 -5.57 -8.30 -10.09
N LYS A 103 -5.08 -9.37 -9.47
CA LYS A 103 -5.45 -9.78 -8.11
C LYS A 103 -4.21 -9.96 -7.25
N ALA A 104 -4.20 -9.34 -6.09
CA ALA A 104 -3.20 -9.58 -5.05
C ALA A 104 -3.85 -10.31 -3.88
N ARG A 105 -3.12 -11.21 -3.23
CA ARG A 105 -3.56 -11.90 -2.01
C ARG A 105 -2.49 -11.79 -0.95
N HIS A 106 -2.90 -11.41 0.25
CA HIS A 106 -2.01 -11.40 1.41
C HIS A 106 -2.09 -12.76 2.11
N VAL A 107 -0.97 -13.47 2.21
CA VAL A 107 -0.93 -14.80 2.82
C VAL A 107 0.14 -14.90 3.89
N THR A 108 -0.10 -15.71 4.90
CA THR A 108 0.89 -16.04 5.93
C THR A 108 1.85 -17.12 5.41
N GLN A 109 3.12 -16.98 5.77
CA GLN A 109 4.14 -17.97 5.50
C GLN A 109 4.12 -18.99 6.63
N GLY A 110 3.48 -20.13 6.38
CA GLY A 110 3.46 -21.25 7.33
C GLY A 110 4.85 -21.86 7.49
N HIS A 111 5.12 -22.39 8.69
CA HIS A 111 6.26 -23.26 8.95
C HIS A 111 5.89 -24.68 8.49
N THR A 112 6.49 -25.16 7.40
CA THR A 112 6.49 -26.59 7.07
C THR A 112 7.43 -27.29 8.04
N GLY A 113 6.90 -27.78 9.15
CA GLY A 113 7.61 -28.77 9.96
C GLY A 113 7.80 -30.03 9.11
N GLY A 114 9.06 -30.38 8.85
CA GLY A 114 9.39 -31.66 8.23
C GLY A 114 8.82 -32.78 9.08
N ARG A 115 7.97 -33.61 8.49
CA ARG A 115 7.70 -34.95 9.02
C ARG A 115 8.96 -35.77 8.79
N ASN A 116 9.58 -36.20 9.89
CA ASN A 116 10.52 -37.32 9.90
C ASN A 116 9.89 -38.57 9.30
#